data_AF-A0A371DC91-F1
#
_entry.id   AF-A0A371DC91-F1
#
_cell.length_a   1.000
_cell.length_b   1.000
_cell.length_c   1.000
_cell.angle_alpha   90.00
_cell.angle_beta   90.00
_cell.angle_gamma   90.00
#
_symmetry.space_group_name_H-M   'P 1'
#
loop_
_entity.id
_entity.type
_entity.pdbx_description
1 polymer ?
#
loop_
_entity_poly.entity_id
_entity_poly.type
_entity_poly.pdbx_seq_one_letter_code
_entity_poly.pdbx_strand_id
1 'polypeptide(L)'
;MSDAESVSVNVKVPRKGKKVPRSRSGVVPQRPVAGASVVPADLRLGAQAVPVVSRSRDEVQRTALLASVVGQPFEDVKFWVFSRRTLDGAADTPLPLLANSSLIRKASLHFGFLFTAGFAESGIADMDAPYPSTRLSFTEFYDYASDSDLEDQDEEASAAIETVSLPVDEDSRVHDGSPALADEEKPPESSGKGKQRATPDKSKDEDHAAKIAKPGKVVFLEDIAYATWKAFIVYAYLGELNFAPLRSENKTRPSRCLHSHGPPPCSPKSMYRLAEKYDIVDLKQEALKSIQSKLSPHNILEEIFSTFTSLYPAVQAMELEYLHAHGGDTGIQARLPKWLEAMEDGHLPKGAAGIVASLLAKYTAPPPPPSPYGCNTTTSMYCNSCRRTY
;
A
#
# COMPACT_ATOMS: atom_id res chain seq x y z
N MET A 1 49.88 -37.36 -40.96
CA MET A 1 50.28 -37.72 -39.59
C MET A 1 49.05 -37.51 -38.73
N SER A 2 48.20 -38.54 -38.64
CA SER A 2 48.04 -39.41 -37.45
C SER A 2 47.49 -38.57 -36.28
N ASP A 3 46.30 -38.77 -35.72
CA ASP A 3 45.53 -40.00 -35.54
C ASP A 3 44.02 -39.75 -35.49
N ALA A 4 43.30 -40.79 -35.89
CA ALA A 4 41.88 -40.99 -35.69
C ALA A 4 41.64 -41.73 -34.36
N GLU A 5 40.57 -41.44 -33.63
CA GLU A 5 39.82 -42.53 -32.98
C GLU A 5 38.35 -42.18 -32.72
N SER A 6 37.53 -43.04 -33.29
CA SER A 6 36.10 -43.23 -33.13
C SER A 6 35.73 -43.77 -31.75
N VAL A 7 34.60 -43.31 -31.17
CA VAL A 7 33.86 -44.12 -30.19
C VAL A 7 32.38 -44.18 -30.58
N SER A 8 31.95 -45.43 -30.76
CA SER A 8 30.63 -45.87 -31.16
C SER A 8 29.70 -46.08 -29.95
N VAL A 9 28.43 -45.66 -30.12
CA VAL A 9 27.19 -46.39 -29.83
C VAL A 9 27.08 -47.16 -28.50
N ASN A 10 26.13 -46.76 -27.63
CA ASN A 10 25.01 -47.67 -27.33
C ASN A 10 23.75 -47.00 -26.79
N VAL A 11 22.64 -47.36 -27.43
CA VAL A 11 21.24 -47.06 -27.11
C VAL A 11 20.79 -47.98 -25.97
N LYS A 12 20.07 -47.45 -24.97
CA LYS A 12 19.29 -48.29 -24.05
C LYS A 12 17.92 -47.69 -23.76
N VAL A 13 16.94 -48.27 -24.43
CA VAL A 13 15.50 -48.19 -24.15
C VAL A 13 15.20 -48.94 -22.84
N PRO A 14 14.20 -48.50 -22.07
CA PRO A 14 13.26 -49.47 -21.51
C PRO A 14 11.80 -49.15 -21.87
N ARG A 15 11.11 -50.20 -22.30
CA ARG A 15 9.70 -50.29 -22.66
C ARG A 15 9.01 -51.22 -21.66
N LYS A 16 7.73 -50.89 -21.36
CA LYS A 16 6.67 -51.71 -20.73
C LYS A 16 6.74 -51.82 -19.20
N GLY A 17 5.66 -51.68 -18.43
CA GLY A 17 4.23 -51.55 -18.73
C GLY A 17 3.39 -52.20 -17.62
N LYS A 18 2.08 -51.90 -17.61
CA LYS A 18 0.95 -52.56 -16.90
C LYS A 18 0.78 -52.15 -15.41
N LYS A 19 -0.42 -51.80 -14.89
CA LYS A 19 -1.79 -52.24 -15.19
C LYS A 19 -2.83 -51.20 -14.68
N VAL A 20 -3.84 -50.93 -15.50
CA VAL A 20 -5.17 -50.43 -15.11
C VAL A 20 -6.09 -51.63 -14.95
N PRO A 21 -7.05 -51.64 -14.01
CA PRO A 21 -8.23 -52.49 -14.12
C PRO A 21 -9.47 -51.66 -14.46
N ARG A 22 -10.21 -52.13 -15.47
CA ARG A 22 -11.55 -51.68 -15.84
C ARG A 22 -12.44 -52.92 -16.02
N SER A 23 -13.75 -52.68 -15.88
CA SER A 23 -14.90 -53.56 -16.16
C SER A 23 -15.36 -54.44 -14.98
N ARG A 24 -16.66 -54.62 -14.71
CA ARG A 24 -17.76 -54.86 -15.65
C ARG A 24 -19.13 -54.34 -15.17
N SER A 25 -19.97 -54.10 -16.18
CA SER A 25 -21.42 -53.92 -16.15
C SER A 25 -22.18 -55.18 -15.75
N GLY A 26 -23.35 -55.00 -15.12
CA GLY A 26 -24.44 -55.97 -15.03
C GLY A 26 -25.79 -55.26 -15.12
N VAL A 27 -26.72 -55.82 -15.89
CA VAL A 27 -28.00 -55.26 -16.35
C VAL A 27 -29.18 -55.97 -15.64
N VAL A 28 -30.07 -55.19 -14.97
CA VAL A 28 -31.59 -55.17 -14.94
C VAL A 28 -32.36 -56.48 -14.61
N PRO A 29 -33.40 -56.49 -13.72
CA PRO A 29 -34.77 -55.98 -14.02
C PRO A 29 -35.59 -55.27 -12.92
N GLN A 30 -36.62 -54.53 -13.40
CA GLN A 30 -37.70 -53.78 -12.72
C GLN A 30 -38.63 -54.72 -11.89
N ARG A 31 -39.48 -54.32 -10.92
CA ARG A 31 -40.56 -53.29 -10.87
C ARG A 31 -41.20 -53.24 -9.42
N PRO A 32 -42.32 -52.53 -9.14
CA PRO A 32 -42.43 -51.36 -8.26
C PRO A 32 -43.15 -51.60 -6.89
N VAL A 33 -42.95 -50.72 -5.89
CA VAL A 33 -43.91 -50.55 -4.79
C VAL A 33 -44.03 -49.07 -4.40
N ALA A 34 -45.28 -48.61 -4.39
CA ALA A 34 -45.72 -47.29 -4.01
C ALA A 34 -45.56 -47.04 -2.50
N GLY A 35 -45.26 -45.79 -2.12
CA GLY A 35 -45.26 -45.34 -0.73
C GLY A 35 -45.20 -43.82 -0.68
N ALA A 36 -46.36 -43.19 -0.69
CA ALA A 36 -46.53 -41.75 -0.52
C ALA A 36 -46.01 -41.29 0.85
N SER A 37 -45.25 -40.20 0.88
CA SER A 37 -45.04 -39.43 2.12
C SER A 37 -45.06 -37.93 1.81
N VAL A 38 -46.28 -37.42 1.95
CA VAL A 38 -46.72 -36.06 2.31
C VAL A 38 -45.62 -35.00 2.48
N VAL A 39 -45.71 -33.97 1.64
CA VAL A 39 -45.06 -32.67 1.81
C VAL A 39 -45.94 -31.82 2.74
N PRO A 40 -45.42 -31.17 3.80
CA PRO A 40 -46.16 -30.11 4.44
C PRO A 40 -46.01 -28.83 3.59
N ALA A 41 -47.16 -28.37 3.09
CA ALA A 41 -47.35 -26.99 2.66
C ALA A 41 -47.34 -26.05 3.89
N ASP A 42 -47.19 -24.76 3.59
CA ASP A 42 -47.28 -23.60 4.50
C ASP A 42 -46.01 -23.20 5.26
N LEU A 43 -45.24 -22.34 4.59
CA LEU A 43 -44.76 -21.07 5.15
C LEU A 43 -44.32 -20.14 3.99
N ARG A 44 -45.29 -19.70 3.19
CA ARG A 44 -45.12 -18.48 2.39
C ARG A 44 -45.37 -17.27 3.28
N LEU A 45 -44.37 -16.91 4.07
CA LEU A 45 -44.20 -15.52 4.49
C LEU A 45 -43.16 -14.93 3.55
N GLY A 46 -43.64 -14.19 2.55
CA GLY A 46 -42.79 -13.34 1.73
C GLY A 46 -42.12 -12.33 2.65
N ALA A 47 -40.83 -12.56 2.94
CA ALA A 47 -39.94 -11.49 3.33
C ALA A 47 -39.84 -10.56 2.12
N GLN A 48 -40.77 -9.60 2.05
CA GLN A 48 -40.53 -8.40 1.26
C GLN A 48 -39.20 -7.85 1.78
N ALA A 49 -38.20 -7.83 0.91
CA ALA A 49 -36.95 -7.14 1.15
C ALA A 49 -37.29 -5.67 1.33
N VAL A 50 -37.47 -5.25 2.58
CA VAL A 50 -37.46 -3.84 2.96
C VAL A 50 -36.10 -3.32 2.51
N PRO A 51 -36.03 -2.23 1.72
CA PRO A 51 -34.75 -1.68 1.31
C PRO A 51 -33.99 -1.30 2.58
N VAL A 52 -32.90 -2.02 2.85
CA VAL A 52 -31.98 -1.68 3.93
C VAL A 52 -31.36 -0.36 3.51
N VAL A 53 -31.92 0.74 4.02
CA VAL A 53 -31.30 2.06 3.95
C VAL A 53 -30.02 1.95 4.76
N SER A 54 -28.92 1.64 4.08
CA SER A 54 -27.60 1.74 4.69
C SER A 54 -27.43 3.20 5.11
N ARG A 55 -27.27 3.47 6.42
CA ARG A 55 -27.09 4.83 6.95
C ARG A 55 -26.07 5.61 6.13
N SER A 56 -26.33 6.89 5.86
CA SER A 56 -25.38 7.73 5.12
C SER A 56 -24.10 7.95 5.95
N ARG A 57 -23.01 8.42 5.30
CA ARG A 57 -21.78 8.79 6.01
C ARG A 57 -22.08 9.85 7.08
N ASP A 58 -22.82 10.89 6.70
CA ASP A 58 -23.22 12.00 7.58
C ASP A 58 -24.03 11.52 8.78
N GLU A 59 -24.93 10.55 8.60
CA GLU A 59 -25.70 9.97 9.70
C GLU A 59 -24.80 9.20 10.69
N VAL A 60 -23.84 8.43 10.19
CA VAL A 60 -22.87 7.71 11.04
C VAL A 60 -21.98 8.70 11.78
N GLN A 61 -21.50 9.74 11.09
CA GLN A 61 -20.68 10.80 11.69
C GLN A 61 -21.44 11.56 12.76
N ARG A 62 -22.67 12.00 12.46
CA ARG A 62 -23.56 12.66 13.43
C ARG A 62 -23.82 11.78 14.64
N THR A 63 -24.04 10.48 14.42
CA THR A 63 -24.25 9.52 15.51
C THR A 63 -23.02 9.42 16.42
N ALA A 64 -21.82 9.31 15.84
CA ALA A 64 -20.58 9.24 16.60
C ALA A 64 -20.33 10.54 17.41
N LEU A 65 -20.60 11.70 16.82
CA LEU A 65 -20.50 12.99 17.51
C LEU A 65 -21.51 13.11 18.66
N LEU A 66 -22.77 12.70 18.46
CA LEU A 66 -23.79 12.74 19.51
C LEU A 66 -23.48 11.76 20.65
N ALA A 67 -22.88 10.60 20.36
CA ALA A 67 -22.41 9.67 21.40
C ALA A 67 -21.30 10.31 22.27
N SER A 68 -20.43 11.11 21.66
CA SER A 68 -19.40 11.86 22.39
C SER A 68 -19.97 12.88 23.38
N VAL A 69 -21.07 13.55 23.03
CA VAL A 69 -21.76 14.50 23.92
C VAL A 69 -22.24 13.82 25.21
N VAL A 70 -22.57 12.53 25.18
CA VAL A 70 -23.01 11.77 26.36
C VAL A 70 -21.86 11.03 27.07
N GLY A 71 -20.61 11.39 26.77
CA GLY A 71 -19.41 10.87 27.44
C GLY A 71 -18.84 9.57 26.88
N GLN A 72 -19.31 9.10 25.72
CA GLN A 72 -18.64 8.00 25.02
C GLN A 72 -17.38 8.53 24.32
N PRO A 73 -16.24 7.82 24.33
CA PRO A 73 -15.07 8.25 23.59
C PRO A 73 -15.39 8.28 22.09
N PHE A 74 -14.99 9.35 21.40
CA PHE A 74 -15.17 9.43 19.95
C PHE A 74 -14.25 8.45 19.22
N GLU A 75 -12.99 8.36 19.64
CA GLU A 75 -12.05 7.37 19.12
C GLU A 75 -12.10 6.08 19.94
N ASP A 76 -12.35 4.96 19.26
CA ASP A 76 -12.47 3.63 19.84
C ASP A 76 -11.47 2.62 19.23
N VAL A 77 -10.63 3.07 18.29
CA VAL A 77 -9.55 2.28 17.68
C VAL A 77 -8.28 3.10 17.49
N LYS A 78 -7.13 2.48 17.76
CA LYS A 78 -5.77 2.97 17.47
C LYS A 78 -5.12 2.07 16.42
N PHE A 79 -4.54 2.68 15.40
CA PHE A 79 -3.69 2.02 14.43
C PHE A 79 -2.23 2.38 14.66
N TRP A 80 -1.34 1.40 14.60
CA TRP A 80 0.09 1.63 14.46
C TRP A 80 0.50 1.42 13.02
N VAL A 81 1.14 2.42 12.43
CA VAL A 81 1.45 2.47 10.99
C VAL A 81 2.85 3.05 10.79
N PHE A 82 3.66 2.45 9.92
CA PHE A 82 5.02 2.93 9.64
C PHE A 82 5.02 4.23 8.84
N SER A 83 5.87 5.18 9.23
CA SER A 83 5.92 6.52 8.61
C SER A 83 7.15 6.76 7.73
N ARG A 84 8.20 5.95 7.88
CA ARG A 84 9.49 6.20 7.24
C ARG A 84 10.04 4.93 6.58
N ARG A 85 10.75 5.12 5.48
CA ARG A 85 11.53 4.13 4.73
C ARG A 85 13.00 4.30 5.10
N THR A 86 13.66 3.21 5.46
CA THR A 86 15.10 3.17 5.72
C THR A 86 15.89 3.07 4.41
N LEU A 87 17.20 3.34 4.48
CA LEU A 87 18.09 3.22 3.32
C LEU A 87 18.10 1.80 2.72
N ASP A 88 17.94 0.77 3.57
CA ASP A 88 17.87 -0.64 3.14
C ASP A 88 16.50 -1.03 2.53
N GLY A 89 15.56 -0.07 2.45
CA GLY A 89 14.24 -0.26 1.85
C GLY A 89 13.16 -0.79 2.81
N ALA A 90 13.51 -1.12 4.06
CA ALA A 90 12.56 -1.48 5.11
C ALA A 90 11.69 -0.27 5.52
N ALA A 91 10.54 -0.54 6.14
CA ALA A 91 9.70 0.51 6.72
C ALA A 91 9.84 0.50 8.25
N ASP A 92 9.97 1.68 8.86
CA ASP A 92 10.17 1.84 10.31
C ASP A 92 9.35 3.01 10.88
N THR A 93 9.62 3.31 12.14
CA THR A 93 9.00 4.44 12.86
C THR A 93 7.48 4.29 12.92
N PRO A 94 6.96 3.32 13.72
CA PRO A 94 5.53 3.15 13.87
C PRO A 94 4.94 4.35 14.61
N LEU A 95 3.96 5.00 14.00
CA LEU A 95 3.24 6.13 14.58
C LEU A 95 1.76 5.78 14.82
N PRO A 96 1.15 6.33 15.89
CA PRO A 96 -0.23 6.04 16.22
C PRO A 96 -1.18 6.92 15.40
N LEU A 97 -2.31 6.34 14.98
CA LEU A 97 -3.46 7.03 14.40
C LEU A 97 -4.72 6.59 15.12
N LEU A 98 -5.46 7.54 15.69
CA LEU A 98 -6.74 7.26 16.35
C LEU A 98 -7.88 7.43 15.35
N ALA A 99 -8.89 6.57 15.45
CA ALA A 99 -10.09 6.67 14.62
C ALA A 99 -11.35 6.13 15.33
N ASN A 100 -12.48 6.32 14.68
CA ASN A 100 -13.78 5.78 15.03
C ASN A 100 -14.12 4.61 14.10
N SER A 101 -14.26 3.43 14.69
CA SER A 101 -14.46 2.15 14.00
C SER A 101 -15.76 2.13 13.20
N SER A 102 -16.78 2.90 13.58
CA SER A 102 -18.06 2.96 12.86
C SER A 102 -17.92 3.73 11.55
N LEU A 103 -17.13 4.82 11.55
CA LEU A 103 -16.82 5.58 10.34
C LEU A 103 -15.92 4.80 9.38
N ILE A 104 -14.90 4.12 9.91
CA ILE A 104 -14.04 3.24 9.09
C ILE A 104 -14.85 2.09 8.47
N ARG A 105 -15.72 1.43 9.25
CA ARG A 105 -16.63 0.39 8.73
C ARG A 105 -17.64 0.90 7.70
N LYS A 106 -18.00 2.18 7.76
CA LYS A 106 -18.89 2.77 6.75
C LYS A 106 -18.19 2.90 5.39
N ALA A 107 -16.86 3.08 5.37
CA ALA A 107 -16.08 3.12 4.13
C ALA A 107 -15.92 1.72 3.48
N SER A 108 -15.82 0.66 4.28
CA SER A 108 -15.83 -0.72 3.77
C SER A 108 -16.31 -1.75 4.79
N LEU A 109 -17.07 -2.72 4.30
CA LEU A 109 -17.50 -3.89 5.07
C LEU A 109 -16.31 -4.80 5.46
N HIS A 110 -15.17 -4.73 4.75
CA HIS A 110 -13.97 -5.48 5.12
C HIS A 110 -13.52 -5.20 6.56
N PHE A 111 -13.66 -3.95 7.01
CA PHE A 111 -13.31 -3.57 8.38
C PHE A 111 -14.26 -4.14 9.43
N GLY A 112 -15.42 -4.66 9.02
CA GLY A 112 -16.28 -5.45 9.89
C GLY A 112 -15.51 -6.64 10.48
N PHE A 113 -14.80 -7.40 9.64
CA PHE A 113 -14.01 -8.55 10.08
C PHE A 113 -12.82 -8.14 10.94
N LEU A 114 -12.11 -7.07 10.54
CA LEU A 114 -10.96 -6.53 11.28
C LEU A 114 -11.33 -6.18 12.74
N PHE A 115 -12.54 -5.67 12.94
CA PHE A 115 -13.03 -5.27 14.26
C PHE A 115 -13.92 -6.31 14.95
N THR A 116 -14.19 -7.47 14.34
CA THR A 116 -15.03 -8.52 14.95
C THR A 116 -14.20 -9.41 15.87
N ALA A 117 -14.80 -9.82 17.00
CA ALA A 117 -14.18 -10.69 17.99
C ALA A 117 -13.70 -12.02 17.36
N GLY A 118 -12.46 -12.42 17.66
CA GLY A 118 -11.86 -13.69 17.22
C GLY A 118 -10.50 -13.58 16.53
N PHE A 119 -10.06 -12.36 16.17
CA PHE A 119 -8.71 -12.09 15.67
C PHE A 119 -7.81 -11.53 16.78
N ALA A 120 -6.49 -11.69 16.65
CA ALA A 120 -5.53 -11.15 17.62
C ALA A 120 -5.71 -9.64 17.87
N GLU A 121 -6.24 -8.92 16.88
CA GLU A 121 -6.50 -7.47 16.89
C GLU A 121 -7.87 -7.08 17.48
N SER A 122 -8.73 -8.06 17.76
CA SER A 122 -10.10 -7.83 18.22
C SER A 122 -10.23 -7.61 19.73
N GLY A 123 -9.15 -7.85 20.49
CA GLY A 123 -9.10 -7.63 21.93
C GLY A 123 -9.19 -6.15 22.29
N ILE A 124 -9.83 -5.87 23.42
CA ILE A 124 -9.78 -4.53 24.03
C ILE A 124 -8.40 -4.38 24.68
N ALA A 125 -7.68 -3.35 24.28
CA ALA A 125 -6.38 -2.98 24.81
C ALA A 125 -6.37 -1.50 25.22
N ASP A 126 -5.30 -1.08 25.88
CA ASP A 126 -5.11 0.32 26.23
C ASP A 126 -4.63 1.13 25.01
N MET A 127 -5.49 2.03 24.54
CA MET A 127 -5.19 2.93 23.43
C MET A 127 -4.12 3.96 23.79
N ASP A 128 -3.84 4.22 25.07
CA ASP A 128 -2.78 5.14 25.48
C ASP A 128 -1.44 4.44 25.70
N ALA A 129 -1.40 3.10 25.64
CA ALA A 129 -0.15 2.36 25.76
C ALA A 129 0.83 2.68 24.60
N PRO A 130 2.14 2.74 24.90
CA PRO A 130 3.17 2.93 23.87
C PRO A 130 3.22 1.75 22.89
N TYR A 131 4.00 1.90 21.82
CA TYR A 131 4.27 0.79 20.91
C TYR A 131 4.86 -0.40 21.70
N PRO A 132 4.35 -1.63 21.53
CA PRO A 132 4.79 -2.75 22.35
C PRO A 132 6.24 -3.13 22.04
N SER A 133 7.08 -3.24 23.08
CA SER A 133 8.48 -3.65 22.95
C SER A 133 8.66 -5.10 22.46
N THR A 134 7.61 -5.92 22.54
CA THR A 134 7.57 -7.29 22.03
C THR A 134 7.40 -7.36 20.51
N ARG A 135 7.08 -6.25 19.84
CA ARG A 135 6.95 -6.16 18.38
C ARG A 135 8.11 -5.38 17.78
N LEU A 136 8.53 -5.77 16.59
CA LEU A 136 9.58 -5.05 15.87
C LEU A 136 9.07 -3.67 15.44
N SER A 137 9.87 -2.63 15.70
CA SER A 137 9.58 -1.26 15.27
C SER A 137 9.95 -0.98 13.82
N PHE A 138 10.22 -2.03 13.05
CA PHE A 138 10.49 -1.98 11.61
C PHE A 138 9.98 -3.27 10.96
N THR A 139 9.81 -3.24 9.64
CA THR A 139 9.46 -4.40 8.82
C THR A 139 10.26 -4.38 7.52
N GLU A 140 10.96 -5.49 7.26
CA GLU A 140 11.59 -5.77 5.97
C GLU A 140 10.57 -6.29 4.95
N PHE A 141 9.38 -6.69 5.42
CA PHE A 141 8.31 -7.23 4.59
C PHE A 141 7.41 -6.14 3.99
N TYR A 142 7.87 -4.88 3.96
CA TYR A 142 7.14 -3.80 3.28
C TYR A 142 7.20 -4.01 1.76
N ASP A 143 6.17 -4.65 1.23
CA ASP A 143 6.11 -5.12 -0.15
C ASP A 143 5.92 -4.02 -1.21
N TYR A 144 6.10 -2.74 -0.84
CA TYR A 144 5.84 -1.60 -1.70
C TYR A 144 6.99 -0.60 -1.78
N ALA A 145 8.02 -0.99 -2.52
CA ALA A 145 9.18 -0.15 -2.80
C ALA A 145 8.84 1.20 -3.47
N SER A 146 7.75 1.25 -4.25
CA SER A 146 7.32 2.48 -4.94
C SER A 146 6.42 3.40 -4.10
N ASP A 147 6.18 3.08 -2.84
CA ASP A 147 5.37 3.93 -1.97
C ASP A 147 6.07 5.26 -1.70
N SER A 148 5.47 6.34 -2.19
CA SER A 148 5.97 7.70 -1.93
C SER A 148 5.41 8.30 -0.64
N ASP A 149 4.47 7.63 0.04
CA ASP A 149 3.87 8.15 1.28
C ASP A 149 4.70 7.87 2.54
N LEU A 150 5.80 7.13 2.41
CA LEU A 150 6.84 7.02 3.44
C LEU A 150 7.81 8.20 3.34
N GLU A 151 8.26 8.70 4.49
CA GLU A 151 9.40 9.61 4.58
C GLU A 151 10.69 8.84 4.27
N ASP A 152 11.64 9.43 3.56
CA ASP A 152 12.94 8.81 3.35
C ASP A 152 13.87 9.17 4.52
N GLN A 153 14.71 8.22 4.94
CA GLN A 153 15.74 8.47 5.95
C GLN A 153 16.78 9.46 5.43
N ASP A 154 17.05 10.52 6.20
CA ASP A 154 18.08 11.51 5.85
C ASP A 154 19.48 10.86 5.82
N GLU A 155 20.18 10.96 4.68
CA GLU A 155 21.52 10.38 4.47
C GLU A 155 22.60 11.00 5.39
N GLU A 156 22.37 12.18 5.97
CA GLU A 156 23.33 12.87 6.85
C GLU A 156 23.38 12.32 8.29
N ALA A 157 22.36 11.56 8.73
CA ALA A 157 22.27 11.08 10.10
C ALA A 157 23.21 9.89 10.40
N SER A 158 23.76 9.22 9.38
CA SER A 158 24.61 8.03 9.55
C SER A 158 26.10 8.33 9.79
N ALA A 159 26.53 9.60 9.69
CA ALA A 159 27.92 9.99 9.91
C ALA A 159 28.30 10.17 11.40
N ALA A 160 27.33 10.02 12.32
CA ALA A 160 27.53 10.23 13.76
C ALA A 160 27.59 8.92 14.56
N ILE A 161 28.42 7.95 14.16
CA ILE A 161 28.80 6.83 15.02
C ILE A 161 30.32 6.58 14.92
N GLU A 162 30.98 6.85 16.06
CA GLU A 162 32.29 6.37 16.51
C GLU A 162 33.55 6.64 15.66
N THR A 163 34.16 7.81 15.87
CA THR A 163 35.62 7.90 15.94
C THR A 163 36.05 8.25 17.36
N VAL A 164 36.60 7.25 18.03
CA VAL A 164 37.37 7.35 19.28
C VAL A 164 38.55 8.30 19.05
N SER A 165 38.64 9.38 19.82
CA SER A 165 39.83 10.25 19.85
C SER A 165 40.31 10.44 21.29
N LEU A 166 41.51 9.91 21.53
CA LEU A 166 42.36 10.14 22.70
C LEU A 166 42.79 11.62 22.79
N PRO A 167 43.16 12.12 23.99
CA PRO A 167 43.41 13.54 24.21
C PRO A 167 44.78 13.97 23.67
N VAL A 168 44.83 15.17 23.09
CA VAL A 168 46.07 15.89 22.80
C VAL A 168 45.94 17.32 23.34
N ASP A 169 46.87 17.64 24.24
CA ASP A 169 47.09 18.94 24.88
C ASP A 169 47.81 19.95 23.96
N GLU A 170 47.87 21.20 24.44
CA GLU A 170 48.61 22.41 23.98
C GLU A 170 48.03 23.20 22.79
N ASP A 171 48.10 24.54 22.71
CA ASP A 171 48.32 25.71 23.58
C ASP A 171 48.09 26.94 22.65
N SER A 172 47.90 28.14 23.23
CA SER A 172 47.99 29.50 22.65
C SER A 172 46.65 30.19 22.29
N ARG A 173 46.11 31.13 23.11
CA ARG A 173 46.44 32.58 23.27
C ARG A 173 45.98 33.44 22.06
N VAL A 174 45.28 34.60 22.11
CA VAL A 174 45.06 35.69 23.11
C VAL A 174 44.06 36.75 22.55
N HIS A 175 43.38 37.50 23.45
CA HIS A 175 42.75 38.85 23.34
C HIS A 175 41.45 39.09 22.53
N ASP A 176 40.55 40.03 22.87
CA ASP A 176 40.27 40.92 24.03
C ASP A 176 38.96 41.70 23.68
N GLY A 177 38.21 42.18 24.67
CA GLY A 177 37.17 43.19 24.45
C GLY A 177 35.90 43.06 25.31
N SER A 178 36.04 43.27 26.62
CA SER A 178 34.92 43.59 27.55
C SER A 178 34.60 45.11 27.48
N PRO A 179 33.47 45.63 28.02
CA PRO A 179 33.44 45.91 29.46
C PRO A 179 32.08 45.80 30.20
N ALA A 180 32.20 45.53 31.51
CA ALA A 180 31.54 46.15 32.69
C ALA A 180 30.02 45.92 32.97
N LEU A 181 29.52 45.75 34.22
CA LEU A 181 30.06 45.68 35.61
C LEU A 181 28.90 45.33 36.60
N ALA A 182 29.29 44.94 37.83
CA ALA A 182 28.60 44.83 39.14
C ALA A 182 28.10 43.41 39.56
N ASP A 183 28.81 42.66 40.43
CA ASP A 183 29.05 42.77 41.90
C ASP A 183 27.79 42.38 42.73
N GLU A 184 27.77 41.53 43.77
CA GLU A 184 28.74 41.02 44.76
C GLU A 184 28.22 39.70 45.40
N GLU A 185 29.10 38.71 45.62
CA GLU A 185 29.59 38.14 46.91
C GLU A 185 28.93 36.87 47.51
N LYS A 186 29.84 35.97 47.91
CA LYS A 186 29.80 34.71 48.71
C LYS A 186 30.90 34.92 49.80
N PRO A 187 31.29 34.04 50.78
CA PRO A 187 30.98 32.63 51.12
C PRO A 187 30.98 32.41 52.69
N PRO A 188 31.50 31.35 53.38
CA PRO A 188 32.01 29.99 53.02
C PRO A 188 31.53 28.80 53.91
N GLU A 189 31.50 27.57 53.36
CA GLU A 189 32.35 26.37 53.65
C GLU A 189 31.96 25.46 54.84
N SER A 190 31.90 24.13 54.57
CA SER A 190 32.62 23.10 55.34
C SER A 190 32.40 21.67 54.78
N SER A 191 33.51 20.95 54.70
CA SER A 191 33.80 19.60 54.17
C SER A 191 33.06 18.39 54.79
N GLY A 192 33.00 17.28 54.03
CA GLY A 192 32.83 15.93 54.59
C GLY A 192 32.83 14.77 53.57
N LYS A 193 33.92 13.97 53.55
CA LYS A 193 34.20 12.78 52.71
C LYS A 193 33.26 11.58 52.96
N GLY A 194 33.07 10.68 51.97
CA GLY A 194 32.83 9.26 52.28
C GLY A 194 32.24 8.32 51.21
N LYS A 195 33.13 7.59 50.51
CA LYS A 195 33.09 6.16 50.08
C LYS A 195 31.86 5.50 49.42
N GLN A 196 32.17 4.87 48.28
CA GLN A 196 31.49 3.82 47.53
C GLN A 196 30.84 2.70 48.37
N ARG A 197 29.70 2.17 47.90
CA ARG A 197 29.45 0.71 47.83
C ARG A 197 28.33 0.37 46.84
N ALA A 198 28.67 -0.50 45.88
CA ALA A 198 27.76 -1.14 44.95
C ALA A 198 27.08 -2.39 45.56
N THR A 199 26.08 -2.89 44.81
CA THR A 199 25.35 -4.18 44.87
C THR A 199 24.02 -4.20 45.64
N PRO A 200 23.07 -5.10 45.30
CA PRO A 200 22.66 -5.53 43.96
C PRO A 200 21.12 -5.56 43.78
N ASP A 201 20.73 -5.55 42.51
CA ASP A 201 19.63 -6.28 41.88
C ASP A 201 18.60 -6.97 42.80
N LYS A 202 17.36 -6.47 42.72
CA LYS A 202 16.14 -7.25 42.94
C LYS A 202 15.18 -6.92 41.82
N SER A 203 15.31 -7.69 40.74
CA SER A 203 14.20 -8.08 39.87
C SER A 203 12.95 -8.32 40.72
N LYS A 204 12.01 -7.39 40.62
CA LYS A 204 10.62 -7.66 40.89
C LYS A 204 9.94 -7.81 39.55
N ASP A 205 9.67 -9.06 39.20
CA ASP A 205 8.54 -9.42 38.37
C ASP A 205 7.28 -8.93 39.10
N GLU A 206 6.93 -7.66 38.91
CA GLU A 206 5.56 -7.20 39.16
C GLU A 206 4.82 -7.34 37.83
N ASP A 207 4.15 -8.49 37.70
CA ASP A 207 3.08 -8.74 36.74
C ASP A 207 1.92 -7.77 37.08
N HIS A 208 2.12 -6.49 36.79
CA HIS A 208 1.08 -5.50 36.80
C HIS A 208 0.19 -5.80 35.59
N ALA A 209 -0.96 -6.41 35.84
CA ALA A 209 -2.10 -6.28 34.94
C ALA A 209 -2.32 -4.77 34.71
N ALA A 210 -1.76 -4.25 33.62
CA ALA A 210 -1.75 -2.83 33.32
C ALA A 210 -3.19 -2.35 33.32
N LYS A 211 -3.51 -1.39 34.20
CA LYS A 211 -4.84 -0.81 34.24
C LYS A 211 -5.08 -0.14 32.90
N ILE A 212 -6.07 -0.60 32.16
CA ILE A 212 -6.46 -0.03 30.87
C ILE A 212 -6.98 1.39 31.13
N ALA A 213 -6.19 2.41 30.75
CA ALA A 213 -6.56 3.82 30.93
C ALA A 213 -7.61 4.25 29.90
N LYS A 214 -7.38 3.90 28.63
CA LYS A 214 -8.32 4.19 27.53
C LYS A 214 -8.66 2.89 26.78
N PRO A 215 -9.77 2.23 27.10
CA PRO A 215 -10.13 0.98 26.45
C PRO A 215 -10.51 1.19 24.98
N GLY A 216 -9.93 0.41 24.09
CA GLY A 216 -10.35 0.34 22.69
C GLY A 216 -9.57 -0.71 21.91
N LYS A 217 -9.70 -0.71 20.58
CA LYS A 217 -9.02 -1.69 19.72
C LYS A 217 -7.67 -1.17 19.29
N VAL A 218 -6.67 -2.04 19.20
CA VAL A 218 -5.34 -1.70 18.70
C VAL A 218 -5.00 -2.60 17.52
N VAL A 219 -4.76 -1.99 16.37
CA VAL A 219 -4.48 -2.67 15.09
C VAL A 219 -3.09 -2.26 14.60
N PHE A 220 -2.34 -3.20 14.03
CA PHE A 220 -1.00 -2.94 13.49
C PHE A 220 -1.04 -3.10 11.97
N LEU A 221 -0.78 -2.03 11.24
CA LEU A 221 -0.75 -2.03 9.77
C LEU A 221 0.71 -1.94 9.32
N GLU A 222 1.23 -3.05 8.82
CA GLU A 222 2.64 -3.15 8.43
C GLU A 222 2.88 -2.85 6.95
N ASP A 223 1.85 -2.89 6.11
CA ASP A 223 1.95 -2.81 4.65
C ASP A 223 1.25 -1.58 4.06
N ILE A 224 0.96 -0.58 4.89
CA ILE A 224 0.36 0.70 4.48
C ILE A 224 1.16 1.82 5.12
N ALA A 225 1.52 2.86 4.37
CA ALA A 225 2.20 4.01 4.91
C ALA A 225 1.28 4.87 5.79
N TYR A 226 1.86 5.50 6.81
CA TYR A 226 1.15 6.39 7.74
C TYR A 226 0.37 7.48 7.02
N ALA A 227 0.98 8.16 6.04
CA ALA A 227 0.31 9.25 5.33
C ALA A 227 -0.88 8.76 4.49
N THR A 228 -0.77 7.59 3.86
CA THR A 228 -1.88 6.95 3.14
C THR A 228 -3.03 6.60 4.09
N TRP A 229 -2.73 5.96 5.23
CA TRP A 229 -3.76 5.58 6.20
C TRP A 229 -4.44 6.79 6.85
N LYS A 230 -3.66 7.83 7.16
CA LYS A 230 -4.18 9.09 7.69
C LYS A 230 -5.14 9.76 6.70
N ALA A 231 -4.78 9.83 5.42
CA ALA A 231 -5.65 10.35 4.37
C ALA A 231 -6.93 9.51 4.22
N PHE A 232 -6.81 8.18 4.32
CA PHE A 232 -7.95 7.28 4.29
C PHE A 232 -8.91 7.48 5.48
N ILE A 233 -8.40 7.70 6.71
CA ILE A 233 -9.26 8.01 7.87
C ILE A 233 -10.08 9.29 7.59
N VAL A 234 -9.44 10.33 7.04
CA VAL A 234 -10.16 11.57 6.69
C VAL A 234 -11.19 11.32 5.59
N TYR A 235 -10.87 10.53 4.57
CA TYR A 235 -11.83 10.10 3.55
C TYR A 235 -13.01 9.32 4.14
N ALA A 236 -12.77 8.41 5.08
CA ALA A 236 -13.84 7.67 5.73
C ALA A 236 -14.80 8.61 6.48
N TYR A 237 -14.26 9.69 7.05
CA TYR A 237 -15.01 10.66 7.84
C TYR A 237 -15.76 11.68 6.99
N LEU A 238 -15.09 12.28 6.02
CA LEU A 238 -15.57 13.43 5.26
C LEU A 238 -15.94 13.10 3.82
N GLY A 239 -15.41 11.98 3.28
CA GLY A 239 -15.54 11.65 1.87
C GLY A 239 -14.62 12.43 0.94
N GLU A 240 -13.74 13.25 1.51
CA GLU A 240 -12.81 14.08 0.77
C GLU A 240 -11.43 13.45 0.75
N LEU A 241 -10.73 13.65 -0.35
CA LEU A 241 -9.37 13.18 -0.51
C LEU A 241 -8.55 14.19 -1.32
N ASN A 242 -7.25 14.26 -1.02
CA ASN A 242 -6.30 15.03 -1.79
C ASN A 242 -5.15 14.13 -2.25
N PHE A 243 -4.87 14.13 -3.55
CA PHE A 243 -3.82 13.29 -4.12
C PHE A 243 -2.58 14.10 -4.44
N ALA A 244 -1.44 13.69 -3.87
CA ALA A 244 -0.13 14.19 -4.24
C ALA A 244 0.20 13.91 -5.73
N PRO A 245 1.12 14.69 -6.32
CA PRO A 245 1.70 14.34 -7.62
C PRO A 245 2.31 12.93 -7.61
N LEU A 246 2.36 12.27 -8.77
CA LEU A 246 3.13 11.06 -8.96
C LEU A 246 4.62 11.37 -8.80
N ARG A 247 5.39 10.40 -8.27
CA ARG A 247 6.84 10.55 -8.14
C ARG A 247 7.50 10.88 -9.49
N SER A 248 7.05 10.22 -10.55
CA SER A 248 7.50 10.41 -11.92
C SER A 248 7.15 11.78 -12.54
N GLU A 249 6.23 12.54 -11.93
CA GLU A 249 5.98 13.93 -12.36
C GLU A 249 7.10 14.90 -11.96
N ASN A 250 8.01 14.51 -11.05
CA ASN A 250 9.09 15.36 -10.53
C ASN A 250 8.61 16.73 -9.99
N LYS A 251 7.37 16.79 -9.49
CA LYS A 251 6.80 17.98 -8.86
C LYS A 251 7.04 17.96 -7.36
N THR A 252 7.34 19.12 -6.79
CA THR A 252 7.45 19.28 -5.34
C THR A 252 6.15 18.85 -4.67
N ARG A 253 6.26 17.93 -3.71
CA ARG A 253 5.10 17.53 -2.91
C ARG A 253 4.62 18.74 -2.11
N PRO A 254 3.29 18.97 -2.02
CA PRO A 254 2.77 20.02 -1.17
C PRO A 254 3.30 19.81 0.25
N SER A 255 3.88 20.86 0.83
CA SER A 255 4.32 20.82 2.22
C SER A 255 3.15 20.37 3.09
N ARG A 256 3.42 19.47 4.04
CA ARG A 256 2.41 18.99 5.00
C ARG A 256 2.04 20.15 5.93
N CYS A 257 1.21 21.08 5.46
CA CYS A 257 0.76 22.20 6.28
C CYS A 257 -0.09 21.63 7.43
N LEU A 258 0.42 21.75 8.65
CA LEU A 258 -0.30 21.35 9.87
C LEU A 258 -1.64 22.09 10.07
N HIS A 259 -1.88 23.18 9.33
CA HIS A 259 -3.04 24.05 9.47
C HIS A 259 -3.94 24.08 8.21
N SER A 260 -3.76 23.15 7.27
CA SER A 260 -4.73 23.01 6.18
C SER A 260 -6.02 22.39 6.73
N HIS A 261 -7.15 23.03 6.49
CA HIS A 261 -8.47 22.46 6.81
C HIS A 261 -8.89 21.32 5.86
N GLY A 262 -8.10 21.05 4.82
CA GLY A 262 -8.35 19.98 3.85
C GLY A 262 -7.67 18.65 4.21
N PRO A 263 -8.06 17.55 3.54
CA PRO A 263 -7.43 16.24 3.74
C PRO A 263 -5.93 16.28 3.42
N PRO A 264 -5.10 15.55 4.19
CA PRO A 264 -3.68 15.47 3.92
C PRO A 264 -3.44 14.82 2.56
N PRO A 265 -2.44 15.29 1.78
CA PRO A 265 -2.14 14.70 0.49
C PRO A 265 -1.58 13.28 0.66
N CYS A 266 -2.00 12.36 -0.22
CA CYS A 266 -1.46 11.00 -0.29
C CYS A 266 -1.18 10.58 -1.75
N SER A 267 -0.35 9.57 -1.92
CA SER A 267 -0.03 8.97 -3.21
C SER A 267 -1.27 8.31 -3.81
N PRO A 268 -1.65 8.67 -5.06
CA PRO A 268 -2.80 8.03 -5.70
C PRO A 268 -2.57 6.54 -5.96
N LYS A 269 -1.32 6.10 -6.17
CA LYS A 269 -1.00 4.66 -6.31
C LYS A 269 -1.19 3.90 -4.99
N SER A 270 -0.72 4.48 -3.89
CA SER A 270 -0.82 3.88 -2.55
C SER A 270 -2.29 3.77 -2.13
N MET A 271 -3.08 4.82 -2.41
CA MET A 271 -4.52 4.79 -2.17
C MET A 271 -5.27 3.82 -3.09
N TYR A 272 -4.90 3.72 -4.37
CA TYR A 272 -5.48 2.72 -5.28
C TYR A 272 -5.28 1.30 -4.73
N ARG A 273 -4.07 0.99 -4.27
CA ARG A 273 -3.75 -0.29 -3.63
C ARG A 273 -4.56 -0.54 -2.37
N LEU A 274 -4.67 0.46 -1.49
CA LEU A 274 -5.48 0.37 -0.28
C LEU A 274 -6.95 0.08 -0.63
N ALA A 275 -7.49 0.81 -1.60
CA ALA A 275 -8.86 0.65 -2.06
C ALA A 275 -9.10 -0.72 -2.68
N GLU A 276 -8.14 -1.27 -3.43
CA GLU A 276 -8.20 -2.64 -3.95
C GLU A 276 -8.16 -3.67 -2.81
N LYS A 277 -7.25 -3.49 -1.85
CA LYS A 277 -7.07 -4.39 -0.70
C LYS A 277 -8.33 -4.51 0.17
N TYR A 278 -9.07 -3.41 0.33
CA TYR A 278 -10.27 -3.36 1.17
C TYR A 278 -11.59 -3.25 0.38
N ASP A 279 -11.56 -3.51 -0.93
CA ASP A 279 -12.71 -3.49 -1.84
C ASP A 279 -13.56 -2.20 -1.76
N ILE A 280 -12.90 -1.05 -1.85
CA ILE A 280 -13.51 0.29 -1.81
C ILE A 280 -13.61 0.83 -3.23
N VAL A 281 -14.63 0.37 -3.96
CA VAL A 281 -14.78 0.59 -5.40
C VAL A 281 -14.71 2.07 -5.80
N ASP A 282 -15.44 2.94 -5.10
CA ASP A 282 -15.47 4.37 -5.42
C ASP A 282 -14.09 5.02 -5.25
N LEU A 283 -13.40 4.71 -4.15
CA LEU A 283 -12.06 5.21 -3.85
C LEU A 283 -11.02 4.68 -4.84
N LYS A 284 -11.15 3.42 -5.25
CA LYS A 284 -10.30 2.79 -6.29
C LYS A 284 -10.45 3.54 -7.61
N GLN A 285 -11.68 3.85 -8.02
CA GLN A 285 -11.95 4.60 -9.25
C GLN A 285 -11.42 6.03 -9.18
N GLU A 286 -11.60 6.71 -8.04
CA GLU A 286 -11.11 8.07 -7.83
C GLU A 286 -9.58 8.13 -7.88
N ALA A 287 -8.91 7.15 -7.27
CA ALA A 287 -7.46 6.99 -7.34
C ALA A 287 -6.99 6.71 -8.77
N LEU A 288 -7.65 5.81 -9.49
CA LEU A 288 -7.33 5.52 -10.90
C LEU A 288 -7.44 6.75 -11.78
N LYS A 289 -8.52 7.52 -11.62
CA LYS A 289 -8.75 8.79 -12.33
C LYS A 289 -7.64 9.80 -12.00
N SER A 290 -7.20 9.86 -10.74
CA SER A 290 -6.09 10.72 -10.35
C SER A 290 -4.78 10.32 -11.02
N ILE A 291 -4.46 9.02 -11.05
CA ILE A 291 -3.27 8.49 -11.77
C ILE A 291 -3.36 8.90 -13.25
N GLN A 292 -4.48 8.61 -13.91
CA GLN A 292 -4.71 8.95 -15.32
C GLN A 292 -4.51 10.44 -15.60
N SER A 293 -5.07 11.32 -14.76
CA SER A 293 -4.97 12.77 -14.93
C SER A 293 -3.54 13.32 -14.81
N LYS A 294 -2.63 12.54 -14.23
CA LYS A 294 -1.24 12.88 -13.97
C LYS A 294 -0.26 12.23 -14.95
N LEU A 295 -0.77 11.45 -15.91
CA LEU A 295 0.03 10.93 -17.00
C LEU A 295 0.38 12.04 -18.00
N SER A 296 1.57 11.94 -18.55
CA SER A 296 2.14 12.86 -19.53
C SER A 296 3.10 12.12 -20.45
N PRO A 297 3.47 12.68 -21.61
CA PRO A 297 4.51 12.08 -22.45
C PRO A 297 5.86 11.94 -21.73
N HIS A 298 6.12 12.72 -20.68
CA HIS A 298 7.39 12.71 -19.95
C HIS A 298 7.47 11.56 -18.95
N ASN A 299 6.40 11.25 -18.23
CA ASN A 299 6.41 10.21 -17.20
C ASN A 299 5.85 8.85 -17.64
N ILE A 300 5.12 8.75 -18.75
CA ILE A 300 4.42 7.51 -19.14
C ILE A 300 5.30 6.26 -19.22
N LEU A 301 6.55 6.38 -19.70
CA LEU A 301 7.45 5.23 -19.77
C LEU A 301 7.90 4.76 -18.37
N GLU A 302 8.10 5.70 -17.43
CA GLU A 302 8.41 5.36 -16.04
C GLU A 302 7.22 4.70 -15.34
N GLU A 303 6.01 5.19 -15.62
CA GLU A 303 4.78 4.64 -15.07
C GLU A 303 4.50 3.23 -15.59
N ILE A 304 4.52 3.04 -16.90
CA ILE A 304 4.07 1.77 -17.50
C ILE A 304 5.00 0.59 -17.22
N PHE A 305 6.29 0.87 -17.06
CA PHE A 305 7.29 -0.11 -16.67
C PHE A 305 7.53 -0.14 -15.15
N SER A 306 6.67 0.50 -14.36
CA SER A 306 6.76 0.44 -12.90
C SER A 306 6.27 -0.91 -12.34
N THR A 307 6.81 -1.29 -11.18
CA THR A 307 6.34 -2.47 -10.43
C THR A 307 4.88 -2.32 -10.02
N PHE A 308 4.39 -1.10 -9.80
CA PHE A 308 2.98 -0.87 -9.50
C PHE A 308 2.10 -1.31 -10.68
N THR A 309 2.40 -0.86 -11.89
CA THR A 309 1.60 -1.17 -13.09
C THR A 309 1.58 -2.67 -13.40
N SER A 310 2.68 -3.40 -13.16
CA SER A 310 2.71 -4.84 -13.38
C SER A 310 1.80 -5.64 -12.43
N LEU A 311 1.45 -5.08 -11.27
CA LEU A 311 0.56 -5.71 -10.28
C LEU A 311 -0.92 -5.41 -10.52
N TYR A 312 -1.26 -4.33 -11.23
CA TYR A 312 -2.65 -3.87 -11.39
C TYR A 312 -3.05 -3.80 -12.87
N PRO A 313 -3.67 -4.85 -13.43
CA PRO A 313 -4.04 -4.91 -14.85
C PRO A 313 -4.92 -3.76 -15.33
N ALA A 314 -5.81 -3.23 -14.48
CA ALA A 314 -6.66 -2.09 -14.83
C ALA A 314 -5.85 -0.79 -14.99
N VAL A 315 -4.81 -0.58 -14.18
CA VAL A 315 -3.88 0.54 -14.33
C VAL A 315 -3.07 0.35 -15.61
N GLN A 316 -2.54 -0.85 -15.84
CA GLN A 316 -1.78 -1.18 -17.05
C GLN A 316 -2.58 -0.92 -18.33
N ALA A 317 -3.85 -1.33 -18.37
CA ALA A 317 -4.72 -1.08 -19.52
C ALA A 317 -4.91 0.42 -19.78
N MET A 318 -5.13 1.21 -18.73
CA MET A 318 -5.30 2.66 -18.81
C MET A 318 -4.01 3.37 -19.27
N GLU A 319 -2.85 2.97 -18.74
CA GLU A 319 -1.55 3.53 -19.15
C GLU A 319 -1.18 3.12 -20.58
N LEU A 320 -1.47 1.88 -20.99
CA LEU A 320 -1.31 1.42 -22.37
C LEU A 320 -2.19 2.24 -23.33
N GLU A 321 -3.44 2.50 -22.96
CA GLU A 321 -4.35 3.34 -23.75
C GLU A 321 -3.77 4.76 -23.92
N TYR A 322 -3.26 5.35 -22.84
CA TYR A 322 -2.60 6.65 -22.90
C TYR A 322 -1.36 6.62 -23.82
N LEU A 323 -0.47 5.65 -23.64
CA LEU A 323 0.75 5.50 -24.44
C LEU A 323 0.41 5.30 -25.93
N HIS A 324 -0.61 4.48 -26.21
CA HIS A 324 -1.13 4.28 -27.55
C HIS A 324 -1.66 5.58 -28.16
N ALA A 325 -2.40 6.41 -27.41
CA ALA A 325 -2.90 7.69 -27.90
C ALA A 325 -1.77 8.69 -28.20
N HIS A 326 -0.64 8.59 -27.51
CA HIS A 326 0.50 9.52 -27.60
C HIS A 326 1.73 8.94 -28.29
N GLY A 327 1.66 7.76 -28.91
CA GLY A 327 2.84 7.08 -29.49
C GLY A 327 3.55 7.82 -30.63
N GLY A 328 2.93 8.87 -31.18
CA GLY A 328 3.57 9.78 -32.14
C GLY A 328 4.44 10.87 -31.50
N ASP A 329 4.45 10.99 -30.17
CA ASP A 329 5.24 11.97 -29.43
C ASP A 329 6.75 11.66 -29.56
N THR A 330 7.52 12.66 -29.98
CA THR A 330 8.96 12.51 -30.24
C THR A 330 9.76 12.28 -28.95
N GLY A 331 9.32 12.81 -27.81
CA GLY A 331 9.95 12.62 -26.51
C GLY A 331 9.76 11.19 -25.96
N ILE A 332 8.65 10.54 -26.28
CA ILE A 332 8.43 9.12 -25.99
C ILE A 332 9.34 8.27 -26.89
N GLN A 333 9.31 8.50 -28.21
CA GLN A 333 10.09 7.73 -29.18
C GLN A 333 11.59 7.79 -28.93
N ALA A 334 12.11 8.97 -28.57
CA ALA A 334 13.54 9.15 -28.29
C ALA A 334 14.01 8.38 -27.04
N ARG A 335 13.13 8.15 -26.05
CA ARG A 335 13.48 7.48 -24.79
C ARG A 335 13.16 6.00 -24.78
N LEU A 336 12.26 5.54 -25.65
CA LEU A 336 11.86 4.14 -25.74
C LEU A 336 13.03 3.16 -25.91
N PRO A 337 14.08 3.42 -26.73
CA PRO A 337 15.23 2.52 -26.85
C PRO A 337 15.91 2.22 -25.51
N LYS A 338 16.10 3.22 -24.65
CA LYS A 338 16.71 3.04 -23.32
C LYS A 338 15.91 2.08 -22.43
N TRP A 339 14.58 2.10 -22.54
CA TRP A 339 13.72 1.16 -21.81
C TRP A 339 13.76 -0.25 -22.39
N LEU A 340 13.97 -0.40 -23.70
CA LEU A 340 14.17 -1.71 -24.33
C LEU A 340 15.52 -2.33 -23.93
N GLU A 341 16.58 -1.53 -23.87
CA GLU A 341 17.89 -1.96 -23.33
C GLU A 341 17.74 -2.42 -21.87
N ALA A 342 17.07 -1.63 -21.03
CA ALA A 342 16.79 -2.02 -19.65
C ALA A 342 15.97 -3.31 -19.53
N MET A 343 15.11 -3.60 -20.51
CA MET A 343 14.35 -4.86 -20.59
C MET A 343 15.27 -6.03 -20.93
N GLU A 344 16.18 -5.87 -21.89
CA GLU A 344 17.17 -6.87 -22.28
C GLU A 344 18.09 -7.23 -21.11
N ASP A 345 18.51 -6.24 -20.34
CA ASP A 345 19.34 -6.41 -19.15
C ASP A 345 18.59 -7.05 -17.96
N GLY A 346 17.27 -7.23 -18.07
CA GLY A 346 16.45 -7.81 -17.00
C GLY A 346 16.14 -6.85 -15.84
N HIS A 347 16.33 -5.54 -16.03
CA HIS A 347 16.04 -4.52 -15.03
C HIS A 347 14.57 -4.12 -14.94
N LEU A 348 13.72 -4.56 -15.88
CA LEU A 348 12.29 -4.24 -15.87
C LEU A 348 11.45 -5.31 -15.13
N PRO A 349 10.30 -4.91 -14.56
CA PRO A 349 9.39 -5.85 -13.92
C PRO A 349 8.90 -6.95 -14.87
N LYS A 350 8.54 -8.09 -14.28
CA LYS A 350 7.88 -9.19 -15.01
C LYS A 350 6.65 -8.64 -15.75
N GLY A 351 6.51 -8.99 -17.02
CA GLY A 351 5.42 -8.52 -17.89
C GLY A 351 5.79 -7.36 -18.81
N ALA A 352 6.97 -6.74 -18.65
CA ALA A 352 7.44 -5.67 -19.54
C ALA A 352 7.44 -6.06 -21.04
N ALA A 353 7.83 -7.31 -21.36
CA ALA A 353 7.78 -7.82 -22.74
C ALA A 353 6.36 -7.81 -23.33
N GLY A 354 5.32 -8.06 -22.52
CA GLY A 354 3.92 -8.00 -22.96
C GLY A 354 3.46 -6.58 -23.27
N ILE A 355 3.97 -5.58 -22.54
CA ILE A 355 3.74 -4.15 -22.79
C ILE A 355 4.33 -3.77 -24.15
N VAL A 356 5.59 -4.15 -24.40
CA VAL A 356 6.27 -3.88 -25.68
C VAL A 356 5.55 -4.58 -26.84
N ALA A 357 5.17 -5.86 -26.67
CA ALA A 357 4.43 -6.59 -27.68
C ALA A 357 3.08 -5.92 -28.01
N SER A 358 2.37 -5.42 -26.99
CA SER A 358 1.10 -4.69 -27.19
C SER A 358 1.31 -3.40 -27.97
N LEU A 359 2.39 -2.67 -27.71
CA LEU A 359 2.75 -1.46 -28.43
C LEU A 359 3.06 -1.76 -29.91
N LEU A 360 3.85 -2.80 -30.18
CA LEU A 360 4.18 -3.23 -31.56
C LEU A 360 2.94 -3.73 -32.32
N ALA A 361 2.02 -4.44 -31.66
CA ALA A 361 0.79 -4.92 -32.27
C ALA A 361 -0.07 -3.75 -32.81
N LYS A 362 -0.06 -2.59 -32.15
CA LYS A 362 -0.76 -1.40 -32.64
C LYS A 362 -0.15 -0.84 -33.94
N TYR A 363 1.18 -0.82 -34.06
CA TYR A 363 1.86 -0.32 -35.29
C TYR A 363 1.83 -1.31 -36.46
N THR A 364 1.54 -2.58 -36.18
CA THR A 364 1.45 -3.66 -37.17
C THR A 364 0.00 -4.03 -37.52
N ALA A 365 -0.99 -3.43 -36.84
CA ALA A 365 -2.40 -3.65 -37.11
C ALA A 365 -2.73 -3.17 -38.54
N PRO A 366 -3.39 -4.00 -39.36
CA PRO A 366 -3.81 -3.59 -40.69
C PRO A 366 -4.78 -2.40 -40.59
N PRO A 367 -4.74 -1.44 -41.54
CA PRO A 367 -5.68 -0.34 -41.55
C PRO A 367 -7.11 -0.88 -41.54
N PRO A 368 -8.05 -0.21 -40.84
CA PRO A 368 -9.43 -0.64 -40.82
C PRO A 368 -9.94 -0.77 -42.27
N PRO A 369 -10.78 -1.78 -42.57
CA PRO A 369 -11.30 -1.97 -43.91
C PRO A 369 -11.96 -0.67 -44.37
N PRO A 370 -11.75 -0.26 -45.64
CA PRO A 370 -12.34 0.96 -46.15
C PRO A 370 -13.84 0.93 -45.91
N SER A 371 -14.39 2.04 -45.42
CA SER A 371 -15.83 2.18 -45.21
C SER A 371 -16.54 1.71 -46.49
N PRO A 372 -17.59 0.85 -46.40
CA PRO A 372 -18.36 0.42 -47.56
C PRO A 372 -19.03 1.59 -48.29
N TYR A 373 -18.98 2.80 -47.73
CA TYR A 373 -19.51 4.04 -48.28
C TYR A 373 -18.43 5.02 -48.78
N GLY A 374 -17.17 4.59 -48.93
CA GLY A 374 -16.12 5.38 -49.62
C GLY A 374 -15.65 6.64 -48.87
N CYS A 375 -15.73 6.64 -47.53
CA CYS A 375 -15.34 7.80 -46.73
C CYS A 375 -13.82 7.88 -46.57
N ASN A 376 -13.15 8.65 -47.43
CA ASN A 376 -11.73 8.98 -47.32
C ASN A 376 -11.54 10.18 -46.37
N THR A 377 -11.58 9.97 -45.06
CA THR A 377 -11.14 11.01 -44.12
C THR A 377 -10.13 10.44 -43.14
N THR A 378 -8.86 10.74 -43.40
CA THR A 378 -7.67 10.37 -42.62
C THR A 378 -7.56 11.09 -41.27
N THR A 379 -8.59 11.82 -40.80
CA THR A 379 -8.50 12.56 -39.53
C THR A 379 -9.84 12.81 -38.82
N SER A 380 -10.90 12.07 -39.16
CA SER A 380 -12.18 12.17 -38.42
C SER A 380 -12.64 10.78 -38.04
N MET A 381 -12.56 10.46 -36.74
CA MET A 381 -13.10 9.23 -36.14
C MET A 381 -14.64 9.21 -36.14
N TYR A 382 -15.35 10.08 -36.87
CA TYR A 382 -16.81 10.07 -36.95
C TYR A 382 -17.28 10.27 -38.40
N CYS A 383 -18.02 9.29 -38.92
CA CYS A 383 -18.65 9.39 -40.23
C CYS A 383 -20.10 9.87 -40.08
N ASN A 384 -20.40 11.08 -40.56
CA ASN A 384 -21.75 11.65 -40.52
C ASN A 384 -22.79 10.85 -41.34
N SER A 385 -22.36 10.09 -42.34
CA SER A 385 -23.27 9.30 -43.19
C SER A 385 -23.72 7.99 -42.55
N CYS A 386 -22.90 7.35 -41.71
CA CYS A 386 -23.26 6.09 -41.06
C CYS A 386 -23.33 6.16 -39.52
N ARG A 387 -23.11 7.34 -38.92
CA ARG A 387 -23.12 7.60 -37.46
C ARG A 387 -22.27 6.63 -36.64
N ARG A 388 -21.16 6.14 -37.20
CA ARG A 388 -20.22 5.26 -36.51
C ARG A 388 -18.91 5.98 -36.25
N THR A 389 -18.34 5.68 -35.08
CA THR A 389 -16.97 6.03 -34.74
C THR A 389 -16.01 4.94 -35.22
N TYR A 390 -14.94 5.31 -35.92
CA TYR A 390 -13.96 4.40 -36.53
C TYR A 390 -12.57 4.59 -35.95
#